data_AF-A0A349TCY8-F1
#
_entry.id   AF-A0A349TCY8-F1
#
_cell.length_a   1.000
_cell.length_b   1.000
_cell.length_c   1.000
_cell.angle_alpha   90.00
_cell.angle_beta   90.00
_cell.angle_gamma   90.00
#
_symmetry.space_group_name_H-M   'P 1'
#
loop_
_entity.id
_entity.type
_entity.pdbx_description
1 polymer ?
#
loop_
_entity_poly.entity_id
_entity_poly.type
_entity_poly.pdbx_seq_one_letter_code
_entity_poly.pdbx_strand_id
1 'polypeptide(L)'
;MRKVKFVAATISAALLCSHVVQAQDRIDFGDDSSIFANDGECDDKRFTGEGMTSTTLLDMDVGRDATDCRTAYDEGKLRLREGANPRIINPESFANQARYGINFGDDRSIFSNDGECDDKRFVGEGMTRTTLLESDIGHDATDCLNAYSSGQLSLREGADQTLGRADPNVDRGRTEIDFGDDASMFANDGECDDKRFVGEGMTTTVLLDMDVRHDATDCRQAYNAGTIKLRD
;
A
#
# COMPACT_ATOMS: atom_id res chain seq x y z
N MET A 1 29.75 66.45 -42.13
CA MET A 1 28.43 65.84 -41.79
C MET A 1 28.60 64.34 -41.57
N ARG A 2 28.60 63.87 -40.32
CA ARG A 2 28.51 62.44 -39.97
C ARG A 2 27.32 62.29 -39.02
N LYS A 3 26.25 61.64 -39.48
CA LYS A 3 25.07 61.34 -38.67
C LYS A 3 25.37 60.11 -37.82
N VAL A 4 25.47 60.27 -36.51
CA VAL A 4 25.54 59.15 -35.55
C VAL A 4 24.10 58.68 -35.30
N LYS A 5 23.80 57.42 -35.65
CA LYS A 5 22.52 56.78 -35.31
C LYS A 5 22.67 56.12 -33.94
N PHE A 6 21.95 56.64 -32.94
CA PHE A 6 21.75 55.95 -31.67
C PHE A 6 20.68 54.88 -31.87
N VAL A 7 21.05 53.61 -31.69
CA VAL A 7 20.11 52.50 -31.60
C VAL A 7 19.83 52.29 -30.12
N ALA A 8 18.60 52.59 -29.70
CA ALA A 8 18.12 52.31 -28.35
C ALA A 8 17.86 50.80 -28.23
N ALA A 9 18.65 50.11 -27.43
CA ALA A 9 18.40 48.71 -27.06
C ALA A 9 17.44 48.69 -25.86
N THR A 10 16.18 48.37 -26.11
CA THR A 10 15.19 48.07 -25.06
C THR A 10 15.49 46.70 -24.48
N ILE A 11 15.98 46.66 -23.24
CA ILE A 11 16.14 45.43 -22.46
C ILE A 11 14.77 45.11 -21.86
N SER A 12 14.04 44.19 -22.50
CA SER A 12 12.85 43.57 -21.89
C SER A 12 13.29 42.58 -20.82
N ALA A 13 13.13 42.96 -19.55
CA ALA A 13 13.28 42.05 -18.42
C ALA A 13 12.07 41.11 -18.39
N ALA A 14 12.22 39.91 -18.95
CA ALA A 14 11.25 38.83 -18.76
C ALA A 14 11.37 38.33 -17.31
N LEU A 15 10.37 38.65 -16.48
CA LEU A 15 10.15 37.99 -15.21
C LEU A 15 9.87 36.51 -15.49
N LEU A 16 10.87 35.66 -15.25
CA LEU A 16 10.68 34.23 -15.12
C LEU A 16 9.97 34.00 -13.79
N CYS A 17 8.64 33.89 -13.83
CA CYS A 17 7.90 33.31 -12.72
C CYS A 17 8.35 31.85 -12.60
N SER A 18 9.17 31.58 -11.59
CA SER A 18 9.41 30.22 -11.11
C SER A 18 8.05 29.67 -10.67
N HIS A 19 7.40 28.90 -11.53
CA HIS A 19 6.37 27.99 -11.09
C HIS A 19 7.08 26.98 -10.20
N VAL A 20 6.93 27.18 -8.89
CA VAL A 20 7.21 26.13 -7.91
C VAL A 20 6.23 25.02 -8.27
N VAL A 21 6.70 24.02 -9.02
CA VAL A 21 5.99 22.76 -9.18
C VAL A 21 6.02 22.15 -7.79
N GLN A 22 4.96 22.38 -7.01
CA GLN A 22 4.74 21.56 -5.82
C GLN A 22 4.72 20.12 -6.31
N ALA A 23 5.52 19.26 -5.67
CA ALA A 23 5.33 17.83 -5.77
C ALA A 23 3.86 17.57 -5.40
N GLN A 24 3.03 17.28 -6.39
CA GLN A 24 1.67 16.86 -6.12
C GLN A 24 1.78 15.44 -5.63
N ASP A 25 1.75 15.31 -4.31
CA ASP A 25 1.29 14.12 -3.59
C ASP A 25 0.13 13.49 -4.37
N ARG A 26 0.43 12.41 -5.10
CA ARG A 26 -0.58 11.71 -5.89
C ARG A 26 -1.40 10.85 -4.94
N ILE A 27 -2.71 11.04 -4.96
CA ILE A 27 -3.64 10.17 -4.24
C ILE A 27 -3.44 8.73 -4.74
N ASP A 28 -3.22 7.81 -3.80
CA ASP A 28 -3.25 6.38 -4.03
C ASP A 28 -4.70 5.92 -4.02
N PHE A 29 -5.22 5.71 -5.22
CA PHE A 29 -6.54 5.13 -5.41
C PHE A 29 -6.56 3.63 -5.12
N GLY A 30 -5.41 2.97 -4.98
CA GLY A 30 -5.29 1.54 -4.74
C GLY A 30 -5.46 0.69 -6.00
N ASP A 31 -6.18 -0.44 -5.88
CA ASP A 31 -6.46 -1.40 -6.96
C ASP A 31 -7.97 -1.65 -7.15
N ASP A 32 -8.32 -2.63 -7.98
CA ASP A 32 -9.71 -3.01 -8.30
C ASP A 32 -10.07 -4.39 -7.73
N SER A 33 -9.68 -4.67 -6.48
CA SER A 33 -9.88 -5.98 -5.84
C SER A 33 -11.25 -6.17 -5.17
N SER A 34 -12.06 -5.12 -5.02
CA SER A 34 -13.40 -5.23 -4.43
C SER A 34 -14.39 -5.92 -5.38
N ILE A 35 -15.43 -6.54 -4.81
CA ILE A 35 -16.58 -7.05 -5.58
C ILE A 35 -17.39 -5.93 -6.25
N PHE A 36 -17.26 -4.71 -5.75
CA PHE A 36 -17.90 -3.52 -6.29
C PHE A 36 -16.98 -2.75 -7.24
N ALA A 37 -15.74 -3.22 -7.44
CA ALA A 37 -14.82 -2.55 -8.35
C ALA A 37 -15.29 -2.59 -9.81
N ASN A 38 -15.05 -1.51 -10.55
CA ASN A 38 -15.40 -1.38 -11.97
C ASN A 38 -16.91 -1.50 -12.27
N ASP A 39 -17.76 -1.08 -11.33
CA ASP A 39 -19.21 -1.06 -11.52
C ASP A 39 -19.74 0.31 -12.00
N GLY A 40 -18.85 1.30 -12.09
CA GLY A 40 -19.13 2.66 -12.55
C GLY A 40 -19.47 3.65 -11.43
N GLU A 41 -19.44 3.21 -10.17
CA GLU A 41 -19.55 4.03 -8.97
C GLU A 41 -18.26 3.90 -8.13
N CYS A 42 -17.96 4.88 -7.27
CA CYS A 42 -16.83 4.80 -6.34
C CYS A 42 -17.28 4.27 -4.98
N ASP A 43 -16.74 3.14 -4.53
CA ASP A 43 -17.06 2.51 -3.24
C ASP A 43 -16.08 2.88 -2.11
N ASP A 44 -15.07 3.70 -2.43
CA ASP A 44 -14.07 4.12 -1.47
C ASP A 44 -14.55 5.26 -0.56
N LYS A 45 -14.80 4.95 0.72
CA LYS A 45 -15.27 5.92 1.72
C LYS A 45 -14.34 7.12 1.96
N ARG A 46 -13.09 7.10 1.50
CA ARG A 46 -12.19 8.27 1.55
C ARG A 46 -12.71 9.43 0.71
N PHE A 47 -13.57 9.15 -0.27
CA PHE A 47 -14.14 10.13 -1.18
C PHE A 47 -15.59 10.50 -0.85
N THR A 48 -16.04 11.61 -1.44
CA THR A 48 -17.41 12.09 -1.42
C THR A 48 -17.71 12.88 -2.69
N GLY A 49 -18.95 12.83 -3.17
CA GLY A 49 -19.38 13.57 -4.37
C GLY A 49 -20.39 12.79 -5.22
N GLU A 50 -20.60 13.26 -6.45
CA GLU A 50 -21.63 12.72 -7.36
C GLU A 50 -21.25 11.36 -7.98
N GLY A 51 -19.97 10.97 -7.92
CA GLY A 51 -19.50 9.67 -8.43
C GLY A 51 -19.41 8.58 -7.37
N MET A 52 -19.95 8.78 -6.17
CA MET A 52 -19.96 7.77 -5.11
C MET A 52 -21.06 6.74 -5.34
N THR A 53 -20.83 5.52 -4.87
CA THR A 53 -21.90 4.53 -4.70
C THR A 53 -23.06 5.09 -3.91
N SER A 54 -24.27 4.65 -4.24
CA SER A 54 -25.47 4.91 -3.44
C SER A 54 -25.65 3.90 -2.31
N THR A 55 -24.84 2.84 -2.30
CA THR A 55 -24.92 1.76 -1.31
C THR A 55 -24.16 2.11 -0.02
N THR A 56 -24.12 1.16 0.93
CA THR A 56 -23.43 1.38 2.20
C THR A 56 -21.94 1.23 1.98
N LEU A 57 -21.20 2.30 2.26
CA LEU A 57 -19.74 2.30 2.21
C LEU A 57 -19.16 1.40 3.31
N LEU A 58 -18.26 0.50 2.93
CA LEU A 58 -17.58 -0.42 3.85
C LEU A 58 -16.09 -0.10 3.97
N ASP A 59 -15.52 -0.42 5.13
CA ASP A 59 -14.10 -0.22 5.39
C ASP A 59 -13.21 -1.10 4.51
N MET A 60 -13.73 -2.28 4.14
CA MET A 60 -13.03 -3.22 3.28
C MET A 60 -12.87 -2.74 1.83
N ASP A 61 -13.67 -1.77 1.38
CA ASP A 61 -13.63 -1.26 0.00
C ASP A 61 -12.67 -0.06 -0.17
N VAL A 62 -12.06 0.41 0.93
CA VAL A 62 -11.07 1.49 0.88
C VAL A 62 -9.89 1.10 0.01
N GLY A 63 -9.68 1.84 -1.08
CA GLY A 63 -8.59 1.60 -2.02
C GLY A 63 -8.72 0.32 -2.86
N ARG A 64 -9.92 -0.24 -2.96
CA ARG A 64 -10.17 -1.48 -3.72
C ARG A 64 -11.10 -1.30 -4.92
N ASP A 65 -11.41 -0.05 -5.25
CA ASP A 65 -12.19 0.37 -6.40
C ASP A 65 -11.52 1.58 -7.09
N ALA A 66 -10.26 1.37 -7.47
CA ALA A 66 -9.38 2.45 -7.88
C ALA A 66 -9.79 3.09 -9.21
N THR A 67 -10.24 2.28 -10.18
CA THR A 67 -10.54 2.75 -11.52
C THR A 67 -11.72 3.71 -11.53
N ASP A 68 -12.82 3.39 -10.85
CA ASP A 68 -14.01 4.24 -10.82
C ASP A 68 -13.78 5.49 -9.94
N CYS A 69 -13.19 5.31 -8.76
CA CYS A 69 -12.83 6.43 -7.89
C CYS A 69 -11.85 7.42 -8.56
N ARG A 70 -10.85 6.92 -9.29
CA ARG A 70 -9.91 7.79 -10.03
C ARG A 70 -10.61 8.52 -11.16
N THR A 71 -11.39 7.81 -11.96
CA THR A 71 -12.12 8.40 -13.08
C THR A 71 -13.04 9.52 -12.60
N ALA A 72 -13.85 9.26 -11.57
CA ALA A 72 -14.77 10.25 -11.02
C ALA A 72 -14.05 11.41 -10.30
N TYR A 73 -12.88 11.17 -9.69
CA TYR A 73 -12.04 12.25 -9.14
C TYR A 73 -11.44 13.15 -10.22
N ASP A 74 -10.88 12.56 -11.28
CA ASP A 74 -10.28 13.30 -12.40
C ASP A 74 -11.32 14.10 -13.20
N GLU A 75 -12.56 13.61 -13.26
CA GLU A 75 -13.72 14.33 -13.80
C GLU A 75 -14.24 15.46 -12.88
N GLY A 76 -13.72 15.57 -11.65
CA GLY A 76 -14.14 16.55 -10.66
C GLY A 76 -15.48 16.24 -9.98
N LYS A 77 -16.00 15.01 -10.15
CA LYS A 77 -17.22 14.53 -9.50
C LYS A 77 -16.99 14.12 -8.06
N LEU A 78 -15.76 13.71 -7.72
CA LEU A 78 -15.34 13.35 -6.37
C LEU A 78 -14.34 14.34 -5.78
N ARG A 79 -14.36 14.42 -4.46
CA ARG A 79 -13.33 15.05 -3.63
C ARG A 79 -13.04 14.16 -2.43
N LEU A 80 -11.87 14.34 -1.82
CA LEU A 80 -11.57 13.70 -0.55
C LEU A 80 -12.46 14.26 0.56
N ARG A 81 -12.91 13.39 1.48
CA ARG A 81 -13.59 13.84 2.70
C ARG A 81 -12.61 14.62 3.58
N GLU A 82 -13.15 15.57 4.34
CA GLU A 82 -12.37 16.24 5.38
C GLU A 82 -11.93 15.21 6.43
N GLY A 83 -10.62 15.16 6.72
CA GLY A 83 -10.03 14.12 7.56
C GLY A 83 -9.84 12.76 6.89
N ALA A 84 -10.12 12.62 5.58
CA ALA A 84 -9.69 11.45 4.84
C ALA A 84 -8.16 11.38 4.85
N ASN A 85 -7.64 10.18 5.10
CA ASN A 85 -6.22 9.88 5.00
C ASN A 85 -6.00 9.01 3.75
N PRO A 86 -6.00 9.56 2.53
CA PRO A 86 -5.69 8.83 1.30
C PRO A 86 -4.21 8.54 1.22
N ARG A 87 -3.80 7.34 0.80
CA ARG A 87 -2.37 7.00 0.76
C ARG A 87 -1.75 7.99 -0.20
N ILE A 88 -0.72 8.67 0.24
CA ILE A 88 -0.03 9.62 -0.62
C ILE A 88 1.14 8.86 -1.23
N ILE A 89 1.10 8.72 -2.55
CA ILE A 89 2.25 8.26 -3.34
C ILE A 89 3.26 9.42 -3.33
N ASN A 90 4.01 9.56 -2.23
CA ASN A 90 5.19 10.40 -2.19
C ASN A 90 6.29 9.66 -2.98
N PRO A 91 6.94 10.28 -3.98
CA PRO A 91 8.11 9.70 -4.63
C PRO A 91 9.18 9.17 -3.66
N GLU A 92 9.29 9.76 -2.47
CA GLU A 92 10.19 9.28 -1.42
C GLU A 92 9.79 7.92 -0.82
N SER A 93 8.51 7.57 -0.70
CA SER A 93 8.11 6.24 -0.19
C SER A 93 8.55 5.13 -1.15
N PHE A 94 8.42 5.37 -2.46
CA PHE A 94 8.94 4.50 -3.50
C PHE A 94 10.47 4.43 -3.50
N ALA A 95 11.14 5.57 -3.30
CA ALA A 95 12.60 5.61 -3.23
C ALA A 95 13.13 4.85 -2.00
N ASN A 96 12.47 4.96 -0.85
CA ASN A 96 12.83 4.27 0.38
C ASN A 96 12.60 2.76 0.27
N GLN A 97 11.48 2.33 -0.34
CA GLN A 97 11.27 0.92 -0.63
C GLN A 97 12.31 0.37 -1.60
N ALA A 98 12.65 1.10 -2.67
CA ALA A 98 13.71 0.69 -3.58
C ALA A 98 15.10 0.62 -2.89
N ARG A 99 15.35 1.51 -1.93
CA ARG A 99 16.62 1.61 -1.19
C ARG A 99 16.81 0.49 -0.18
N TYR A 100 15.78 0.18 0.60
CA TYR A 100 15.89 -0.77 1.71
C TYR A 100 15.24 -2.12 1.43
N GLY A 101 14.43 -2.24 0.37
CA GLY A 101 13.59 -3.41 0.12
C GLY A 101 12.32 -3.45 0.98
N ILE A 102 12.16 -2.51 1.91
CA ILE A 102 11.14 -2.52 2.95
C ILE A 102 10.07 -1.49 2.62
N ASN A 103 8.80 -1.88 2.65
CA ASN A 103 7.69 -0.92 2.67
C ASN A 103 7.38 -0.52 4.11
N PHE A 104 7.85 0.66 4.49
CA PHE A 104 7.56 1.28 5.77
C PHE A 104 6.08 1.71 5.89
N GLY A 105 5.37 1.83 4.77
CA GLY A 105 3.94 2.12 4.74
C GLY A 105 3.62 3.61 4.71
N ASP A 106 2.74 4.06 5.58
CA ASP A 106 2.30 5.45 5.73
C ASP A 106 2.27 5.90 7.21
N ASP A 107 1.82 7.13 7.50
CA ASP A 107 1.77 7.71 8.86
C ASP A 107 0.33 8.00 9.30
N ARG A 108 -0.50 6.96 9.39
CA ARG A 108 -1.94 7.13 9.62
C ARG A 108 -2.44 6.60 10.94
N SER A 109 -1.64 5.83 11.65
CA SER A 109 -1.99 5.42 13.00
C SER A 109 -2.03 6.66 13.92
N ILE A 110 -2.71 6.54 15.05
CA ILE A 110 -2.70 7.58 16.08
C ILE A 110 -1.33 7.74 16.76
N PHE A 111 -0.44 6.75 16.56
CA PHE A 111 0.90 6.71 17.12
C PHE A 111 1.96 7.17 16.10
N SER A 112 1.61 7.36 14.84
CA SER A 112 2.57 7.85 13.84
C SER A 112 3.16 9.22 14.18
N ASN A 113 4.43 9.42 13.84
CA ASN A 113 5.17 10.67 14.05
C ASN A 113 5.28 11.07 15.54
N ASP A 114 5.27 10.10 16.45
CA ASP A 114 5.47 10.33 17.88
C ASP A 114 6.95 10.19 18.32
N GLY A 115 7.81 9.77 17.40
CA GLY A 115 9.26 9.63 17.58
C GLY A 115 9.70 8.22 17.99
N GLU A 116 8.78 7.27 18.08
CA GLU A 116 9.06 5.85 18.24
C GLU A 116 8.44 5.06 17.08
N CYS A 117 8.94 3.87 16.76
CA CYS A 117 8.34 3.00 15.74
C CYS A 117 7.30 2.06 16.34
N ASP A 118 6.04 2.22 15.98
CA ASP A 118 4.91 1.38 16.44
C ASP A 118 4.62 0.17 15.54
N ASP A 119 5.40 -0.01 14.48
CA ASP A 119 5.25 -1.13 13.58
C ASP A 119 5.90 -2.40 14.12
N LYS A 120 5.05 -3.39 14.45
CA LYS A 120 5.44 -4.68 15.02
C LYS A 120 6.42 -5.47 14.15
N ARG A 121 6.53 -5.19 12.85
CA ARG A 121 7.52 -5.81 11.95
C ARG A 121 8.96 -5.51 12.37
N PHE A 122 9.18 -4.43 13.10
CA PHE A 122 10.49 -4.00 13.57
C PHE A 122 10.77 -4.42 15.02
N VAL A 123 12.05 -4.43 15.36
CA VAL A 123 12.57 -4.65 16.70
C VAL A 123 13.86 -3.87 16.90
N GLY A 124 14.04 -3.27 18.07
CA GLY A 124 15.26 -2.53 18.40
C GLY A 124 15.01 -1.38 19.37
N GLU A 125 15.99 -0.49 19.49
CA GLU A 125 15.96 0.64 20.45
C GLU A 125 15.01 1.76 20.01
N GLY A 126 14.78 1.92 18.70
CA GLY A 126 13.86 2.93 18.17
C GLY A 126 12.40 2.46 18.08
N MET A 127 12.05 1.33 18.70
CA MET A 127 10.69 0.79 18.73
C MET A 127 9.93 1.39 19.91
N THR A 128 8.62 1.57 19.74
CA THR A 128 7.71 1.94 20.83
C THR A 128 7.94 1.06 22.05
N ARG A 129 7.90 1.69 23.22
CA ARG A 129 7.99 0.95 24.50
C ARG A 129 6.62 0.45 24.97
N THR A 130 5.57 0.82 24.25
CA THR A 130 4.19 0.47 24.57
C THR A 130 3.76 -0.81 23.86
N THR A 131 2.46 -1.15 23.97
CA THR A 131 1.93 -2.36 23.35
C THR A 131 1.79 -2.15 21.85
N LEU A 132 2.54 -2.92 21.07
CA LEU A 132 2.40 -2.99 19.61
C LEU A 132 1.03 -3.56 19.23
N LEU A 133 0.35 -2.90 18.29
CA LEU A 133 -0.92 -3.33 17.75
C LEU A 133 -0.76 -3.82 16.30
N GLU A 134 -1.55 -4.81 15.90
CA GLU A 134 -1.58 -5.26 14.50
C GLU A 134 -2.06 -4.14 13.56
N SER A 135 -2.92 -3.26 14.05
CA SER A 135 -3.43 -2.11 13.31
C SER A 135 -2.39 -1.06 12.96
N ASP A 136 -1.19 -1.13 13.57
CA ASP A 136 -0.13 -0.13 13.37
C ASP A 136 0.96 -0.64 12.41
N ILE A 137 0.84 -1.88 11.92
CA ILE A 137 1.75 -2.44 10.90
C ILE A 137 1.68 -1.58 9.64
N GLY A 138 2.81 -0.98 9.25
CA GLY A 138 2.91 -0.11 8.09
C GLY A 138 2.18 1.22 8.23
N HIS A 139 1.83 1.63 9.45
CA HIS A 139 1.10 2.88 9.71
C HIS A 139 1.89 3.86 10.57
N ASP A 140 3.21 3.70 10.61
CA ASP A 140 4.15 4.59 11.25
C ASP A 140 5.48 4.67 10.47
N ALA A 141 5.36 4.98 9.18
CA ALA A 141 6.44 4.88 8.22
C ALA A 141 7.62 5.81 8.53
N THR A 142 7.35 7.05 8.94
CA THR A 142 8.38 8.07 9.14
C THR A 142 9.30 7.69 10.29
N ASP A 143 8.76 7.31 11.45
CA ASP A 143 9.57 6.97 12.62
C ASP A 143 10.29 5.64 12.43
N CYS A 144 9.60 4.63 11.88
CA CYS A 144 10.23 3.35 11.55
C CYS A 144 11.35 3.48 10.51
N LEU A 145 11.19 4.31 9.48
CA LEU A 145 12.24 4.59 8.50
C LEU A 145 13.45 5.28 9.13
N ASN A 146 13.20 6.30 9.97
CA ASN A 146 14.26 7.07 10.63
C ASN A 146 15.06 6.18 11.59
N ALA A 147 14.37 5.39 12.40
CA ALA A 147 15.00 4.48 13.35
C ALA A 147 15.69 3.29 12.66
N TYR A 148 15.13 2.75 11.56
CA TYR A 148 15.79 1.71 10.77
C TYR A 148 17.04 2.24 10.06
N SER A 149 16.95 3.38 9.38
CA SER A 149 18.07 3.96 8.63
C SER A 149 19.22 4.45 9.52
N SER A 150 18.94 4.74 10.79
CA SER A 150 19.95 5.05 11.82
C SER A 150 20.53 3.80 12.51
N GLY A 151 20.05 2.60 12.15
CA GLY A 151 20.51 1.33 12.71
C GLY A 151 19.95 1.01 14.11
N GLN A 152 18.95 1.75 14.57
CA GLN A 152 18.28 1.51 15.84
C GLN A 152 17.22 0.41 15.75
N LEU A 153 16.75 0.07 14.54
CA LEU A 153 15.81 -1.00 14.28
C LEU A 153 16.38 -2.05 13.33
N SER A 154 15.86 -3.26 13.46
CA SER A 154 16.01 -4.37 12.53
C SER A 154 14.63 -4.97 12.25
N LEU A 155 14.45 -5.61 11.09
CA LEU A 155 13.25 -6.40 10.83
C LEU A 155 13.27 -7.69 11.63
N ARG A 156 12.11 -8.11 12.11
CA ARG A 156 11.94 -9.47 12.64
C ARG A 156 12.07 -10.47 11.51
N GLU A 157 12.58 -11.66 11.82
CA GLU A 157 12.64 -12.75 10.84
C GLU A 157 11.23 -13.03 10.30
N GLY A 158 11.09 -13.04 8.97
CA GLY A 158 9.81 -13.25 8.28
C GLY A 158 8.98 -11.97 8.02
N ALA A 159 9.36 -10.81 8.57
CA ALA A 159 8.60 -9.57 8.41
C ALA A 159 8.75 -8.88 7.03
N ASP A 160 9.75 -9.30 6.24
CA ASP A 160 10.05 -8.77 4.89
C ASP A 160 9.23 -9.42 3.77
N GLN A 161 8.43 -10.47 4.06
CA GLN A 161 7.84 -11.28 2.99
C GLN A 161 6.59 -10.67 2.32
N THR A 162 6.14 -9.49 2.72
CA THR A 162 4.88 -8.93 2.19
C THR A 162 5.01 -8.10 0.92
N LEU A 163 6.19 -7.83 0.34
CA LEU A 163 6.27 -7.18 -0.98
C LEU A 163 7.43 -7.63 -1.89
N GLY A 164 7.17 -8.61 -2.75
CA GLY A 164 7.42 -8.49 -4.19
C GLY A 164 8.84 -8.24 -4.70
N ARG A 165 9.90 -8.75 -4.06
CA ARG A 165 11.22 -8.83 -4.69
C ARG A 165 11.66 -10.28 -4.81
N ALA A 166 11.66 -10.78 -6.05
CA ALA A 166 12.29 -12.04 -6.41
C ALA A 166 13.72 -12.09 -5.84
N ASP A 167 13.95 -13.06 -4.96
CA ASP A 167 15.28 -13.42 -4.50
C ASP A 167 16.14 -13.75 -5.73
N PRO A 168 17.26 -13.03 -5.98
CA PRO A 168 18.16 -13.35 -7.08
C PRO A 168 18.88 -14.70 -6.93
N ASN A 169 18.67 -15.42 -5.82
CA ASN A 169 19.42 -16.61 -5.44
C ASN A 169 18.55 -17.81 -4.99
N VAL A 170 17.26 -17.85 -5.34
CA VAL A 170 16.46 -19.08 -5.21
C VAL A 170 16.53 -19.90 -6.49
N ASP A 171 17.02 -21.12 -6.31
CA ASP A 171 17.18 -22.20 -7.26
C ASP A 171 15.92 -22.46 -8.12
N ARG A 172 16.11 -22.48 -9.45
CA ARG A 172 15.05 -22.63 -10.46
C ARG A 172 14.57 -24.08 -10.51
N GLY A 173 13.66 -24.47 -9.62
CA GLY A 173 13.11 -25.83 -9.57
C GLY A 173 11.69 -26.01 -9.02
N ARG A 174 11.09 -24.99 -8.40
CA ARG A 174 9.66 -24.95 -8.08
C ARG A 174 9.16 -23.56 -8.45
N THR A 175 8.07 -23.45 -9.20
CA THR A 175 7.35 -22.18 -9.32
C THR A 175 6.99 -21.75 -7.92
N GLU A 176 7.56 -20.64 -7.46
CA GLU A 176 7.24 -20.05 -6.17
C GLU A 176 5.72 -19.88 -6.09
N ILE A 177 5.12 -20.57 -5.12
CA ILE A 177 3.66 -20.56 -4.97
C ILE A 177 3.30 -19.20 -4.39
N ASP A 178 2.58 -18.41 -5.17
CA ASP A 178 2.01 -17.16 -4.70
C ASP A 178 0.82 -17.46 -3.78
N PHE A 179 1.08 -17.39 -2.47
CA PHE A 179 0.07 -17.60 -1.41
C PHE A 179 -0.84 -16.39 -1.20
N GLY A 180 -0.45 -15.18 -1.65
CA GLY A 180 -1.24 -13.96 -1.48
C GLY A 180 -1.07 -13.24 -0.14
N ASP A 181 -2.17 -12.69 0.37
CA ASP A 181 -2.31 -11.95 1.64
C ASP A 181 -3.33 -12.61 2.59
N ASP A 182 -3.64 -11.96 3.72
CA ASP A 182 -4.60 -12.42 4.74
C ASP A 182 -5.87 -11.54 4.80
N ALA A 183 -6.35 -11.07 3.65
CA ALA A 183 -7.46 -10.10 3.59
C ALA A 183 -8.86 -10.73 3.70
N SER A 184 -9.00 -12.06 3.69
CA SER A 184 -10.31 -12.71 3.81
C SER A 184 -10.80 -12.71 5.26
N MET A 185 -12.11 -12.90 5.45
CA MET A 185 -12.69 -13.04 6.79
C MET A 185 -12.35 -14.38 7.47
N PHE A 186 -11.83 -15.32 6.70
CA PHE A 186 -11.40 -16.65 7.17
C PHE A 186 -9.88 -16.75 7.30
N ALA A 187 -9.15 -15.67 6.98
CA ALA A 187 -7.71 -15.64 7.13
C ALA A 187 -7.29 -15.77 8.60
N ASN A 188 -6.19 -16.50 8.85
CA ASN A 188 -5.63 -16.71 10.19
C ASN A 188 -6.58 -17.46 11.15
N ASP A 189 -7.46 -18.31 10.63
CA ASP A 189 -8.35 -19.16 11.43
C ASP A 189 -7.75 -20.55 11.73
N GLY A 190 -6.58 -20.86 11.13
CA GLY A 190 -5.83 -22.09 11.31
C GLY A 190 -6.14 -23.17 10.27
N GLU A 191 -7.01 -22.88 9.29
CA GLU A 191 -7.30 -23.72 8.14
C GLU A 191 -6.95 -22.95 6.85
N CYS A 192 -6.67 -23.65 5.74
CA CYS A 192 -6.44 -23.02 4.44
C CYS A 192 -7.76 -22.88 3.66
N ASP A 193 -8.17 -21.66 3.33
CA ASP A 193 -9.39 -21.36 2.57
C ASP A 193 -9.15 -21.15 1.06
N ASP A 194 -7.90 -21.27 0.61
CA ASP A 194 -7.57 -21.11 -0.81
C ASP A 194 -7.86 -22.38 -1.61
N LYS A 195 -8.92 -22.33 -2.44
CA LYS A 195 -9.37 -23.46 -3.27
C LYS A 195 -8.34 -23.99 -4.27
N ARG A 196 -7.24 -23.28 -4.54
CA ARG A 196 -6.13 -23.80 -5.37
C ARG A 196 -5.41 -24.97 -4.70
N PHE A 197 -5.58 -25.13 -3.39
CA PHE A 197 -5.00 -26.21 -2.61
C PHE A 197 -5.99 -27.35 -2.31
N VAL A 198 -5.43 -28.46 -1.84
CA VAL A 198 -6.15 -29.64 -1.38
C VAL A 198 -5.33 -30.38 -0.32
N GLY A 199 -5.98 -30.90 0.72
CA GLY A 199 -5.34 -31.70 1.76
C GLY A 199 -6.04 -31.60 3.11
N GLU A 200 -5.40 -32.11 4.15
CA GLU A 200 -5.94 -32.16 5.52
C GLU A 200 -5.90 -30.80 6.22
N GLY A 201 -5.03 -29.89 5.80
CA GLY A 201 -4.97 -28.52 6.33
C GLY A 201 -5.92 -27.54 5.63
N MET A 202 -6.87 -28.02 4.83
CA MET A 202 -7.90 -27.18 4.21
C MET A 202 -9.05 -26.93 5.16
N THR A 203 -9.73 -25.80 4.98
CA THR A 203 -11.02 -25.54 5.63
C THR A 203 -11.99 -26.71 5.45
N THR A 204 -12.76 -26.98 6.49
CA THR A 204 -13.86 -27.95 6.42
C THR A 204 -15.15 -27.34 5.87
N THR A 205 -15.16 -26.02 5.69
CA THR A 205 -16.30 -25.26 5.19
C THR A 205 -16.29 -25.15 3.66
N VAL A 206 -17.20 -24.34 3.10
CA VAL A 206 -17.31 -24.17 1.65
C VAL A 206 -16.22 -23.22 1.18
N LEU A 207 -15.35 -23.72 0.31
CA LEU A 207 -14.35 -22.90 -0.39
C LEU A 207 -15.01 -21.90 -1.35
N LEU A 208 -14.64 -20.62 -1.24
CA LEU A 208 -15.14 -19.55 -2.12
C LEU A 208 -14.04 -19.06 -3.07
N ASP A 209 -14.47 -18.49 -4.19
CA ASP A 209 -13.56 -17.92 -5.20
C ASP A 209 -12.86 -16.66 -4.69
N MET A 210 -13.52 -15.92 -3.81
CA MET A 210 -13.01 -14.68 -3.20
C MET A 210 -11.92 -14.92 -2.15
N ASP A 211 -11.72 -16.15 -1.69
CA ASP A 211 -10.70 -16.48 -0.68
C ASP A 211 -9.39 -16.96 -1.33
N VAL A 212 -9.35 -17.07 -2.65
CA VAL A 212 -8.12 -17.36 -3.39
C VAL A 212 -7.09 -16.27 -3.10
N ARG A 213 -5.93 -16.65 -2.57
CA ARG A 213 -4.83 -15.73 -2.20
C ARG A 213 -5.16 -14.76 -1.08
N HIS A 214 -6.19 -15.02 -0.28
CA HIS A 214 -6.59 -14.14 0.81
C HIS A 214 -6.57 -14.83 2.18
N ASP A 215 -5.84 -15.93 2.26
CA ASP A 215 -5.54 -16.68 3.48
C ASP A 215 -4.10 -17.26 3.40
N ALA A 216 -3.14 -16.36 3.21
CA ALA A 216 -1.77 -16.73 2.87
C ALA A 216 -1.03 -17.38 4.03
N THR A 217 -1.25 -16.93 5.26
CA THR A 217 -0.54 -17.41 6.44
C THR A 217 -0.86 -18.88 6.71
N ASP A 218 -2.13 -19.26 6.74
CA ASP A 218 -2.53 -20.63 7.03
C ASP A 218 -2.24 -21.58 5.86
N CYS A 219 -2.52 -21.17 4.62
CA CYS A 219 -2.16 -21.95 3.44
C CYS A 219 -0.64 -22.17 3.31
N ARG A 220 0.19 -21.16 3.62
CA ARG A 220 1.65 -21.33 3.60
C ARG A 220 2.12 -22.27 4.71
N GLN A 221 1.58 -22.14 5.92
CA GLN A 221 1.92 -23.04 7.02
C GLN A 221 1.54 -24.48 6.70
N ALA A 222 0.32 -24.71 6.23
CA ALA A 222 -0.17 -26.02 5.85
C ALA A 222 0.63 -26.64 4.68
N TYR A 223 1.00 -25.82 3.68
CA TYR A 223 1.83 -26.29 2.56
C TYR A 223 3.23 -26.68 3.02
N ASN A 224 3.85 -25.87 3.88
CA ASN A 224 5.17 -26.15 4.45
C ASN A 224 5.16 -27.36 5.39
N ALA A 225 4.06 -27.56 6.12
CA ALA A 225 3.82 -28.76 6.93
C ALA A 225 3.54 -30.01 6.08
N GLY A 226 3.30 -29.84 4.77
CA GLY A 226 2.97 -30.92 3.85
C GLY A 226 1.55 -31.48 4.04
N THR A 227 0.68 -30.78 4.77
CA THR A 227 -0.71 -31.18 5.00
C THR A 227 -1.62 -30.79 3.85
N ILE A 228 -1.21 -29.83 3.00
CA ILE A 228 -1.86 -29.49 1.74
C ILE A 228 -0.87 -29.48 0.57
N LYS A 229 -1.40 -29.52 -0.64
CA LYS A 229 -0.67 -29.38 -1.92
C LYS A 229 -1.50 -28.59 -2.92
N LEU A 230 -0.86 -28.01 -3.93
CA LEU A 230 -1.58 -27.44 -5.07
C LEU A 230 -2.36 -28.54 -5.80
N ARG A 231 -3.56 -28.19 -6.26
CA ARG A 231 -4.30 -29.01 -7.22
C ARG A 231 -3.54 -29.03 -8.55
N ASP A 232 -3.54 -30.19 -9.19
CA ASP A 232 -3.02 -30.36 -10.54
C ASP A 232 -3.96 -29.73 -11.59
#